data_AF-A0A3D4CGB9-F1
#
_entry.id   AF-A0A3D4CGB9-F1
#
_cell.length_a   1.000
_cell.length_b   1.000
_cell.length_c   1.000
_cell.angle_alpha   90.00
_cell.angle_beta   90.00
_cell.angle_gamma   90.00
#
_symmetry.space_group_name_H-M   'P 1'
#
loop_
_entity.id
_entity.type
_entity.pdbx_description
1 polymer ?
#
loop_
_entity_poly.entity_id
_entity_poly.type
_entity_poly.pdbx_seq_one_letter_code
_entity_poly.pdbx_strand_id
1 'polypeptide(L)'
;MKLLFKITLMTLFLTKIGYAQEEDKKISQLTFLFVDEKYDKLVDKAGFMMESDKYKRNPLVYAYLAMGYFEIAKHPDEYDIEDKYKKPLKNAQKYAYKFVKKDKKKQYIGEYKEFLQALKDTSNKLAQHFYIIGKYSKANSIYKYTMKFSPDDPIIKLWTGIAYIKNNNATEGERLALEALAEIDENFEPDEVTAPVLPQGLLIISEYFANKGDYETSEKAKKLVEVFKKYDPDEMDKAKKEERRKKELEKEKEIKRFYSDDDNDDEE
;
A
#
# COMPACT_ATOMS: atom_id res chain seq x y z
N MET A 1 27.86 -13.94 15.79
CA MET A 1 28.34 -12.62 15.34
C MET A 1 27.68 -12.33 14.01
N LYS A 2 27.02 -11.17 13.93
CA LYS A 2 26.10 -10.75 12.86
C LYS A 2 26.80 -10.70 11.52
N LEU A 3 26.30 -11.43 10.54
CA LEU A 3 26.20 -11.06 9.12
C LEU A 3 25.52 -12.23 8.40
N LEU A 4 24.90 -11.98 7.25
CA LEU A 4 24.14 -12.93 6.42
C LEU A 4 22.63 -13.00 6.72
N PHE A 5 21.92 -11.89 6.55
CA PHE A 5 20.54 -11.95 6.04
C PHE A 5 20.11 -10.60 5.46
N LYS A 6 20.75 -10.17 4.38
CA LYS A 6 20.24 -9.12 3.49
C LYS A 6 20.78 -9.43 2.11
N ILE A 7 19.89 -9.81 1.19
CA ILE A 7 19.94 -9.65 -0.29
C ILE A 7 18.88 -10.63 -0.81
N THR A 8 17.65 -10.14 -1.04
CA THR A 8 16.83 -10.55 -2.20
C THR A 8 15.71 -9.53 -2.39
N LEU A 9 16.04 -8.32 -2.86
CA LEU A 9 15.11 -7.48 -3.61
C LEU A 9 15.91 -6.55 -4.53
N MET A 10 16.72 -7.17 -5.39
CA MET A 10 17.58 -6.49 -6.33
C MET A 10 17.63 -7.33 -7.60
N THR A 11 16.56 -7.30 -8.40
CA THR A 11 16.59 -7.62 -9.84
C THR A 11 15.18 -7.50 -10.42
N LEU A 12 14.84 -6.34 -11.02
CA LEU A 12 14.02 -6.21 -12.25
C LEU A 12 13.73 -4.72 -12.54
N PHE A 13 14.74 -3.99 -13.04
CA PHE A 13 14.51 -2.70 -13.71
C PHE A 13 15.33 -2.53 -15.00
N LEU A 14 15.64 -3.64 -15.68
CA LEU A 14 16.33 -3.60 -16.97
C LEU A 14 15.60 -4.47 -18.00
N THR A 15 14.40 -4.05 -18.40
CA THR A 15 13.92 -4.25 -19.78
C THR A 15 12.71 -3.37 -20.05
N LYS A 16 12.91 -2.27 -20.79
CA LYS A 16 12.28 -2.00 -22.10
C LYS A 16 12.77 -0.66 -22.64
N ILE A 17 13.70 -0.75 -23.59
CA ILE A 17 14.02 0.32 -24.54
C ILE A 17 12.82 0.45 -25.47
N GLY A 18 12.22 1.63 -25.52
CA GLY A 18 11.10 1.87 -26.43
C GLY A 18 10.33 3.15 -26.20
N TYR A 19 10.98 4.28 -25.95
CA TYR A 19 10.62 5.62 -26.45
C TYR A 19 11.82 6.52 -26.14
N ALA A 20 12.53 6.94 -27.18
CA ALA A 20 13.64 7.88 -27.07
C ALA A 20 13.10 9.27 -26.63
N GLN A 21 12.99 9.49 -25.32
CA GLN A 21 13.32 10.79 -24.76
C GLN A 21 14.82 10.77 -24.49
N GLU A 22 15.54 11.77 -24.99
CA GLU A 22 16.90 12.06 -24.54
C GLU A 22 16.90 12.00 -23.01
N GLU A 23 17.69 11.07 -22.44
CA GLU A 23 17.71 10.84 -21.00
C GLU A 23 18.12 12.14 -20.31
N ASP A 24 17.16 12.82 -19.68
CA ASP A 24 17.43 14.12 -19.09
C ASP A 24 18.41 13.90 -17.93
N LYS A 25 19.67 14.31 -18.11
CA LYS A 25 20.75 14.10 -17.14
C LYS A 25 20.37 14.48 -15.71
N LYS A 26 19.48 15.46 -15.50
CA LYS A 26 19.04 15.84 -14.16
C LYS A 26 18.06 14.83 -13.55
N ILE A 27 17.26 14.14 -14.35
CA ILE A 27 16.40 13.05 -13.89
C ILE A 27 17.25 11.81 -13.59
N SER A 28 18.23 11.46 -14.43
CA SER A 28 19.17 10.35 -14.14
C SER A 28 19.91 10.59 -12.82
N GLN A 29 20.28 11.85 -12.52
CA GLN A 29 20.85 12.21 -11.23
C GLN A 29 19.93 11.90 -10.04
N LEU A 30 18.61 12.05 -10.17
CA LEU A 30 17.67 11.67 -9.10
C LEU A 30 17.68 10.15 -8.89
N THR A 31 17.74 9.37 -9.98
CA THR A 31 17.88 7.91 -9.91
C THR A 31 19.16 7.50 -9.18
N PHE A 32 20.31 8.08 -9.54
CA PHE A 32 21.57 7.78 -8.88
C PHE A 32 21.54 8.16 -7.39
N LEU A 33 20.97 9.32 -7.03
CA LEU A 33 20.83 9.71 -5.63
C LEU A 33 19.93 8.74 -4.84
N PHE A 34 18.88 8.22 -5.46
CA PHE A 34 18.02 7.21 -4.84
C PHE A 34 18.75 5.87 -4.65
N VAL A 35 19.44 5.39 -5.68
CA VAL A 35 20.21 4.13 -5.64
C VAL A 35 21.38 4.20 -4.65
N ASP A 36 22.03 5.35 -4.55
CA ASP A 36 23.10 5.62 -3.58
C ASP A 36 22.57 5.85 -2.14
N GLU A 37 21.27 5.71 -1.90
CA GLU A 37 20.60 5.95 -0.61
C GLU A 37 20.81 7.37 -0.04
N LYS A 38 21.13 8.33 -0.92
CA LYS A 38 21.33 9.75 -0.57
C LYS A 38 19.99 10.50 -0.58
N TYR A 39 19.07 10.06 0.28
CA TYR A 39 17.68 10.52 0.26
C TYR A 39 17.50 12.00 0.62
N ASP A 40 18.36 12.53 1.49
CA ASP A 40 18.42 13.95 1.84
C ASP A 40 18.70 14.82 0.59
N LYS A 41 19.74 14.46 -0.17
CA LYS A 41 20.14 15.13 -1.41
C LYS A 41 19.12 14.92 -2.51
N LEU A 42 18.51 13.73 -2.57
CA LEU A 42 17.42 13.43 -3.50
C LEU A 42 16.25 14.39 -3.28
N VAL A 43 15.80 14.54 -2.04
CA VAL A 43 14.69 15.43 -1.66
C VAL A 43 15.04 16.88 -1.97
N ASP A 44 16.24 17.34 -1.60
CA ASP A 44 16.68 18.72 -1.84
C ASP A 44 16.75 19.01 -3.36
N LYS A 45 17.34 18.09 -4.14
CA LYS A 45 17.50 18.23 -5.59
C LYS A 45 16.17 18.18 -6.34
N ALA A 46 15.34 17.17 -6.07
CA ALA A 46 14.01 17.05 -6.68
C ALA A 46 13.11 18.22 -6.25
N GLY A 47 13.28 18.70 -5.00
CA GLY A 47 12.70 19.92 -4.46
C GLY A 47 12.94 21.12 -5.36
N PHE A 48 14.22 21.46 -5.57
CA PHE A 48 14.65 22.55 -6.44
C PHE A 48 14.18 22.39 -7.89
N MET A 49 14.23 21.17 -8.44
CA MET A 49 13.74 20.92 -9.79
C MET A 49 12.25 21.24 -9.93
N MET A 50 11.43 20.96 -8.91
CA MET A 50 9.99 21.22 -8.94
C MET A 50 9.65 22.71 -9.09
N GLU A 51 10.55 23.61 -8.71
CA GLU A 51 10.36 25.06 -8.78
C GLU A 51 10.65 25.61 -10.18
N SER A 52 11.47 24.91 -10.96
CA SER A 52 11.84 25.34 -12.30
C SER A 52 10.72 25.11 -13.33
N ASP A 53 10.57 26.03 -14.28
CA ASP A 53 9.57 25.92 -15.35
C ASP A 53 9.71 24.66 -16.20
N LYS A 54 10.95 24.22 -16.40
CA LYS A 54 11.27 23.01 -17.17
C LYS A 54 10.73 21.74 -16.50
N TYR A 55 10.90 21.61 -15.18
CA TYR A 55 10.63 20.35 -14.48
C TYR A 55 9.38 20.37 -13.60
N LYS A 56 8.78 21.54 -13.32
CA LYS A 56 7.56 21.65 -12.52
C LYS A 56 6.38 20.84 -13.07
N ARG A 57 6.40 20.43 -14.34
CA ARG A 57 5.36 19.58 -14.95
C ARG A 57 5.80 18.12 -15.13
N ASN A 58 7.07 17.79 -14.91
CA ASN A 58 7.59 16.44 -15.10
C ASN A 58 7.14 15.52 -13.95
N PRO A 59 6.42 14.42 -14.20
CA PRO A 59 5.94 13.51 -13.17
C PRO A 59 7.08 12.84 -12.37
N LEU A 60 8.20 12.50 -13.01
CA LEU A 60 9.30 11.76 -12.37
C LEU A 60 9.93 12.53 -11.20
N VAL A 61 10.01 13.86 -11.30
CA VAL A 61 10.49 14.69 -10.18
C VAL A 61 9.63 14.48 -8.93
N TYR A 62 8.31 14.33 -9.10
CA TYR A 62 7.40 14.10 -7.99
C TYR A 62 7.46 12.65 -7.49
N ALA A 63 7.71 11.67 -8.37
CA ALA A 63 7.92 10.28 -7.98
C ALA A 63 9.16 10.16 -7.08
N TYR A 64 10.31 10.65 -7.55
CA TYR A 64 11.56 10.63 -6.78
C TYR A 64 11.48 11.42 -5.48
N LEU A 65 10.81 12.57 -5.49
CA LEU A 65 10.59 13.34 -4.26
C LEU A 65 9.71 12.56 -3.26
N ALA A 66 8.66 11.88 -3.74
CA ALA A 66 7.82 11.05 -2.89
C ALA A 66 8.60 9.86 -2.30
N MET A 67 9.41 9.19 -3.12
CA MET A 67 10.28 8.09 -2.70
C MET A 67 11.30 8.54 -1.67
N GLY A 68 12.00 9.66 -1.91
CA GLY A 68 12.97 10.20 -0.96
C GLY A 68 12.35 10.51 0.40
N TYR A 69 11.19 11.17 0.42
CA TYR A 69 10.47 11.40 1.68
C TYR A 69 9.97 10.11 2.34
N PHE A 70 9.64 9.08 1.55
CA PHE A 70 9.19 7.80 2.08
C PHE A 70 10.33 7.06 2.76
N GLU A 71 11.52 7.04 2.17
CA GLU A 71 12.71 6.45 2.81
C GLU A 71 13.12 7.25 4.05
N ILE A 72 13.12 8.58 4.00
CA ILE A 72 13.34 9.41 5.21
C ILE A 72 12.33 9.05 6.32
N ALA A 73 11.07 8.77 5.98
CA ALA A 73 10.06 8.40 6.96
C ALA A 73 10.30 7.04 7.63
N LYS A 74 11.01 6.12 6.96
CA LYS A 74 11.38 4.80 7.52
C LYS A 74 12.61 4.85 8.42
N HIS A 75 13.43 5.89 8.27
CA HIS A 75 14.69 6.08 8.99
C HIS A 75 14.66 7.35 9.86
N PRO A 76 13.71 7.48 10.81
CA PRO A 76 13.54 8.71 11.59
C PRO A 76 14.75 9.06 12.45
N ASP A 77 15.59 8.09 12.81
CA ASP A 77 16.80 8.30 13.62
C ASP A 77 18.01 8.81 12.79
N GLU A 78 17.96 8.70 11.46
CA GLU A 78 19.06 9.08 10.56
C GLU A 78 18.89 10.49 9.99
N TYR A 79 17.67 11.05 10.06
CA TYR A 79 17.32 12.31 9.44
C TYR A 79 16.69 13.27 10.45
N ASP A 80 16.97 14.55 10.28
CA ASP A 80 16.30 15.61 11.05
C ASP A 80 14.83 15.76 10.58
N ILE A 81 13.94 14.96 11.17
CA ILE A 81 12.50 14.96 10.91
C ILE A 81 11.73 15.96 11.79
N GLU A 82 12.40 16.54 12.78
CA GLU A 82 11.80 17.55 13.66
C GLU A 82 11.84 18.94 13.03
N ASP A 83 12.92 19.25 12.31
CA ASP A 83 13.14 20.56 11.70
C ASP A 83 13.24 20.54 10.17
N LYS A 84 14.20 19.81 9.58
CA LYS A 84 14.40 19.82 8.13
C LYS A 84 13.29 19.09 7.36
N TYR A 85 12.95 17.86 7.77
CA TYR A 85 12.08 16.95 7.03
C TYR A 85 10.75 16.69 7.75
N LYS A 86 10.10 17.75 8.23
CA LYS A 86 8.85 17.65 9.01
C LYS A 86 7.77 16.83 8.31
N LYS A 87 7.21 15.84 9.02
CA LYS A 87 6.11 14.96 8.57
C LYS A 87 6.44 14.25 7.25
N PRO A 88 7.54 13.48 7.20
CA PRO A 88 8.09 12.95 5.95
C PRO A 88 7.09 12.03 5.22
N LEU A 89 6.38 11.14 5.93
CA LEU A 89 5.35 10.31 5.32
C LEU A 89 4.23 11.13 4.65
N LYS A 90 3.75 12.19 5.30
CA LYS A 90 2.73 13.07 4.72
C LYS A 90 3.23 13.77 3.45
N ASN A 91 4.51 14.15 3.43
CA ASN A 91 5.14 14.69 2.24
C ASN A 91 5.24 13.64 1.14
N ALA A 92 5.63 12.39 1.47
CA ALA A 92 5.63 11.28 0.52
C ALA A 92 4.25 11.10 -0.14
N GLN A 93 3.17 11.02 0.64
CA GLN A 93 1.79 10.91 0.11
C GLN A 93 1.39 12.11 -0.75
N LYS A 94 1.73 13.34 -0.31
CA LYS A 94 1.47 14.57 -1.05
C LYS A 94 2.16 14.56 -2.42
N TYR A 95 3.41 14.13 -2.49
CA TYR A 95 4.18 14.11 -3.74
C TYR A 95 3.80 12.91 -4.62
N ALA A 96 3.43 11.76 -4.03
CA ALA A 96 2.83 10.65 -4.77
C ALA A 96 1.53 11.09 -5.47
N TYR A 97 0.66 11.85 -4.79
CA TYR A 97 -0.53 12.43 -5.43
C TYR A 97 -0.15 13.36 -6.61
N LYS A 98 0.85 14.23 -6.44
CA LYS A 98 1.30 15.11 -7.52
C LYS A 98 1.88 14.32 -8.70
N PHE A 99 2.59 13.23 -8.43
CA PHE A 99 3.10 12.31 -9.44
C PHE A 99 1.96 11.72 -10.26
N VAL A 100 1.00 11.05 -9.62
CA VAL A 100 -0.17 10.44 -10.27
C VAL A 100 -0.95 11.48 -11.08
N LYS A 101 -1.16 12.68 -10.53
CA LYS A 101 -1.87 13.78 -11.21
C LYS A 101 -1.14 14.29 -12.47
N LYS A 102 0.20 14.24 -12.48
CA LYS A 102 1.02 14.76 -13.59
C LYS A 102 1.26 13.70 -14.65
N ASP A 103 1.31 12.43 -14.28
CA ASP A 103 1.39 11.31 -15.21
C ASP A 103 0.02 10.99 -15.83
N LYS A 104 -0.59 11.98 -16.48
CA LYS A 104 -1.95 11.87 -17.04
C LYS A 104 -2.08 10.76 -18.09
N LYS A 105 -0.98 10.46 -18.80
CA LYS A 105 -0.93 9.41 -19.82
C LYS A 105 -0.58 8.03 -19.23
N LYS A 106 -0.42 7.93 -17.91
CA LYS A 106 -0.01 6.70 -17.20
C LYS A 106 1.27 6.09 -17.78
N GLN A 107 2.20 6.95 -18.22
CA GLN A 107 3.44 6.52 -18.87
C GLN A 107 4.39 5.86 -17.86
N TYR A 108 4.39 6.33 -16.61
CA TYR A 108 5.34 5.92 -15.58
C TYR A 108 4.68 5.18 -14.42
N ILE A 109 3.37 5.38 -14.20
CA ILE A 109 2.69 4.84 -13.01
C ILE A 109 2.84 3.32 -12.86
N GLY A 110 2.94 2.58 -13.98
CA GLY A 110 3.18 1.14 -13.98
C GLY A 110 4.56 0.76 -13.42
N GLU A 111 5.60 1.50 -13.80
CA GLU A 111 6.97 1.31 -13.29
C GLU A 111 7.07 1.59 -11.79
N TYR A 112 6.30 2.55 -11.29
CA TYR A 112 6.31 2.94 -9.87
C TYR A 112 5.22 2.23 -9.03
N LYS A 113 4.58 1.18 -9.57
CA LYS A 113 3.48 0.48 -8.89
C LYS A 113 3.90 -0.08 -7.53
N GLU A 114 5.07 -0.71 -7.44
CA GLU A 114 5.58 -1.31 -6.19
C GLU A 114 5.80 -0.25 -5.11
N PHE A 115 6.39 0.89 -5.48
CA PHE A 115 6.55 2.03 -4.58
C PHE A 115 5.19 2.54 -4.07
N LEU A 116 4.23 2.74 -4.98
CA LEU A 116 2.90 3.23 -4.62
C LEU A 116 2.16 2.24 -3.71
N GLN A 117 2.31 0.94 -3.94
CA GLN A 117 1.76 -0.11 -3.08
C GLN A 117 2.43 -0.13 -1.70
N ALA A 118 3.75 -0.01 -1.62
CA ALA A 118 4.47 0.06 -0.35
C ALA A 118 4.09 1.31 0.48
N LEU A 119 3.93 2.47 -0.19
CA LEU A 119 3.47 3.69 0.45
C LEU A 119 2.02 3.56 0.93
N LYS A 120 1.16 2.90 0.14
CA LYS A 120 -0.23 2.61 0.51
C LYS A 120 -0.30 1.69 1.72
N ASP A 121 0.44 0.59 1.72
CA ASP A 121 0.53 -0.37 2.84
C ASP A 121 0.97 0.31 4.13
N THR A 122 2.07 1.07 4.08
CA THR A 122 2.58 1.82 5.24
C THR A 122 1.55 2.82 5.76
N SER A 123 0.90 3.53 4.83
CA SER A 123 -0.15 4.50 5.18
C SER A 123 -1.36 3.82 5.82
N ASN A 124 -1.79 2.68 5.27
CA ASN A 124 -2.91 1.87 5.78
C ASN A 124 -2.60 1.39 7.21
N LYS A 125 -1.47 0.71 7.41
CA LYS A 125 -1.02 0.22 8.73
C LYS A 125 -0.94 1.32 9.78
N LEU A 126 -0.35 2.47 9.44
CA LEU A 126 -0.22 3.58 10.39
C LEU A 126 -1.58 4.23 10.69
N ALA A 127 -2.45 4.37 9.69
CA ALA A 127 -3.78 4.91 9.89
C ALA A 127 -4.65 3.97 10.74
N GLN A 128 -4.57 2.66 10.52
CA GLN A 128 -5.21 1.64 11.37
C GLN A 128 -4.71 1.72 12.81
N HIS A 129 -3.39 1.80 13.01
CA HIS A 129 -2.84 1.96 14.34
C HIS A 129 -3.41 3.20 15.05
N PHE A 130 -3.43 4.36 14.38
CA PHE A 130 -4.03 5.57 14.95
C PHE A 130 -5.52 5.45 15.21
N TYR A 131 -6.26 4.75 14.36
CA TYR A 131 -7.68 4.49 14.55
C TYR A 131 -7.93 3.67 15.81
N ILE A 132 -7.21 2.55 15.97
CA ILE A 132 -7.33 1.63 17.12
C ILE A 132 -7.03 2.35 18.44
N ILE A 133 -6.01 3.20 18.48
CA ILE A 133 -5.66 3.98 19.70
C ILE A 133 -6.51 5.26 19.87
N GLY A 134 -7.60 5.41 19.12
CA GLY A 134 -8.54 6.53 19.25
C GLY A 134 -8.04 7.88 18.71
N LYS A 135 -6.90 7.92 18.01
CA LYS A 135 -6.35 9.14 17.38
C LYS A 135 -6.97 9.37 16.00
N TYR A 136 -8.29 9.50 15.94
CA TYR A 136 -9.06 9.59 14.69
C TYR A 136 -8.66 10.75 13.78
N SER A 137 -8.28 11.90 14.34
CA SER A 137 -7.78 13.03 13.54
C SER A 137 -6.51 12.68 12.75
N LYS A 138 -5.60 11.88 13.35
CA LYS A 138 -4.39 11.42 12.67
C LYS A 138 -4.71 10.36 11.62
N ALA A 139 -5.55 9.39 11.95
CA ALA A 139 -6.03 8.38 11.00
C ALA A 139 -6.70 9.03 9.78
N ASN A 140 -7.63 9.96 10.02
CA ASN A 140 -8.30 10.74 8.98
C ASN A 140 -7.31 11.51 8.11
N SER A 141 -6.30 12.15 8.72
CA SER A 141 -5.27 12.83 7.95
C SER A 141 -4.56 11.87 7.00
N ILE A 142 -4.09 10.73 7.47
CA ILE A 142 -3.34 9.78 6.65
C ILE A 142 -4.22 9.21 5.53
N TYR A 143 -5.40 8.68 5.84
CA TYR A 143 -6.31 8.10 4.84
C TYR A 143 -6.71 9.11 3.77
N LYS A 144 -7.01 10.36 4.16
CA LYS A 144 -7.32 11.44 3.21
C LYS A 144 -6.20 11.68 2.20
N TYR A 145 -4.93 11.56 2.60
CA TYR A 145 -3.81 11.70 1.68
C TYR A 145 -3.54 10.42 0.88
N THR A 146 -3.79 9.24 1.46
CA THR A 146 -3.73 7.94 0.74
C THR A 146 -4.72 7.89 -0.41
N MET A 147 -5.98 8.25 -0.16
CA MET A 147 -7.05 8.27 -1.17
C MET A 147 -6.73 9.19 -2.37
N LYS A 148 -5.88 10.22 -2.19
CA LYS A 148 -5.52 11.12 -3.28
C LYS A 148 -4.62 10.48 -4.33
N PHE A 149 -3.69 9.60 -3.93
CA PHE A 149 -2.79 8.92 -4.87
C PHE A 149 -3.26 7.51 -5.20
N SER A 150 -4.19 6.95 -4.42
CA SER A 150 -4.88 5.68 -4.69
C SER A 150 -6.41 5.88 -4.69
N PRO A 151 -6.96 6.71 -5.59
CA PRO A 151 -8.40 7.00 -5.62
C PRO A 151 -9.26 5.81 -6.07
N ASP A 152 -8.65 4.88 -6.80
CA ASP A 152 -9.32 3.71 -7.39
C ASP A 152 -9.48 2.55 -6.40
N ASP A 153 -8.97 2.67 -5.16
CA ASP A 153 -9.08 1.65 -4.13
C ASP A 153 -10.29 1.93 -3.22
N PRO A 154 -11.40 1.18 -3.35
CA PRO A 154 -12.61 1.42 -2.57
C PRO A 154 -12.43 1.11 -1.07
N ILE A 155 -11.44 0.30 -0.68
CA ILE A 155 -11.14 0.03 0.73
C ILE A 155 -10.52 1.26 1.37
N ILE A 156 -9.60 1.94 0.68
CA ILE A 156 -9.07 3.22 1.14
C ILE A 156 -10.18 4.26 1.24
N LYS A 157 -11.12 4.28 0.29
CA LYS A 157 -12.30 5.16 0.32
C LYS A 157 -13.19 4.88 1.53
N LEU A 158 -13.50 3.60 1.78
CA LEU A 158 -14.27 3.13 2.94
C LEU A 158 -13.64 3.60 4.25
N TRP A 159 -12.34 3.34 4.43
CA TRP A 159 -11.61 3.71 5.65
C TRP A 159 -11.41 5.21 5.82
N THR A 160 -11.32 5.95 4.71
CA THR A 160 -11.38 7.41 4.74
C THR A 160 -12.75 7.88 5.27
N GLY A 161 -13.84 7.26 4.81
CA GLY A 161 -15.20 7.52 5.29
C GLY A 161 -15.35 7.26 6.80
N ILE A 162 -14.91 6.08 7.26
CA ILE A 162 -14.89 5.69 8.68
C ILE A 162 -14.12 6.71 9.52
N ALA A 163 -12.93 7.13 9.05
CA ALA A 163 -12.11 8.10 9.77
C ALA A 163 -12.75 9.49 9.83
N TYR A 164 -13.50 9.91 8.80
CA TYR A 164 -14.29 11.15 8.84
C TYR A 164 -15.45 11.06 9.84
N ILE A 165 -16.20 9.95 9.86
CA ILE A 165 -17.29 9.71 10.83
C ILE A 165 -16.75 9.83 12.26
N LYS A 166 -15.67 9.11 12.59
CA LYS A 166 -15.06 9.17 13.93
C LYS A 166 -14.38 10.50 14.25
N ASN A 167 -14.12 11.33 13.25
CA ASN A 167 -13.57 12.68 13.40
C ASN A 167 -14.66 13.77 13.26
N ASN A 168 -15.90 13.46 13.68
CA ASN A 168 -17.04 14.38 13.73
C ASN A 168 -17.42 15.04 12.39
N ASN A 169 -17.16 14.35 11.28
CA ASN A 169 -17.61 14.75 9.94
C ASN A 169 -18.42 13.61 9.31
N ALA A 170 -19.59 13.35 9.91
CA ALA A 170 -20.46 12.26 9.52
C ALA A 170 -20.94 12.41 8.07
N THR A 171 -21.35 13.60 7.63
CA THR A 171 -21.88 13.82 6.28
C THR A 171 -20.90 13.39 5.18
N GLU A 172 -19.65 13.86 5.24
CA GLU A 172 -18.64 13.47 4.25
C GLU A 172 -18.23 12.01 4.41
N GLY A 173 -18.17 11.53 5.66
CA GLY A 173 -17.79 10.15 5.94
C GLY A 173 -18.81 9.13 5.43
N GLU A 174 -20.10 9.42 5.59
CA GLU A 174 -21.22 8.64 5.05
C GLU A 174 -21.19 8.63 3.53
N ARG A 175 -21.02 9.79 2.89
CA ARG A 175 -20.92 9.89 1.43
C ARG A 175 -19.83 8.96 0.90
N LEU A 176 -18.63 9.01 1.49
CA LEU A 176 -17.52 8.15 1.09
C LEU A 176 -17.76 6.67 1.38
N ALA A 177 -18.38 6.33 2.52
CA ALA A 177 -18.70 4.96 2.87
C ALA A 177 -19.73 4.35 1.89
N LEU A 178 -20.77 5.11 1.52
CA LEU A 178 -21.77 4.68 0.55
C LEU A 178 -21.18 4.51 -0.86
N GLU A 179 -20.30 5.43 -1.28
CA GLU A 179 -19.55 5.29 -2.55
C GLU A 179 -18.68 4.04 -2.55
N ALA A 180 -17.97 3.76 -1.45
CA ALA A 180 -17.19 2.54 -1.34
C ALA A 180 -18.07 1.28 -1.37
N LEU A 181 -19.21 1.26 -0.68
CA LEU A 181 -20.16 0.15 -0.70
C LEU A 181 -20.84 -0.04 -2.06
N ALA A 182 -20.87 0.99 -2.92
CA ALA A 182 -21.34 0.86 -4.29
C ALA A 182 -20.30 0.16 -5.20
N GLU A 183 -19.02 0.26 -4.86
CA GLU A 183 -17.90 -0.34 -5.60
C GLU A 183 -17.49 -1.73 -5.08
N ILE A 184 -17.75 -2.02 -3.80
CA ILE A 184 -17.46 -3.31 -3.17
C ILE A 184 -18.70 -4.21 -3.28
N ASP A 185 -18.68 -5.12 -4.24
CA ASP A 185 -19.65 -6.22 -4.37
C ASP A 185 -19.07 -7.56 -3.90
N GLU A 186 -19.81 -8.66 -4.08
CA GLU A 186 -19.38 -10.00 -3.64
C GLU A 186 -18.20 -10.56 -4.47
N ASN A 187 -17.97 -10.04 -5.67
CA ASN A 187 -16.91 -10.46 -6.59
C ASN A 187 -15.69 -9.54 -6.56
N PHE A 188 -15.76 -8.45 -5.79
CA PHE A 188 -14.66 -7.50 -5.66
C PHE A 188 -13.40 -8.19 -5.15
N GLU A 189 -12.29 -8.02 -5.88
CA GLU A 189 -10.99 -8.54 -5.48
C GLU A 189 -10.18 -7.42 -4.80
N PRO A 190 -9.97 -7.50 -3.48
CA PRO A 190 -9.24 -6.46 -2.77
C PRO A 190 -7.74 -6.52 -3.05
N ASP A 191 -7.10 -5.36 -3.13
CA ASP A 191 -5.64 -5.26 -3.17
C ASP A 191 -5.03 -5.89 -1.91
N GLU A 192 -3.93 -6.65 -2.07
CA GLU A 192 -3.29 -7.41 -0.97
C GLU A 192 -2.99 -6.54 0.27
N VAL A 193 -2.60 -5.28 0.07
CA VAL A 193 -2.20 -4.38 1.17
C VAL A 193 -3.37 -3.76 1.93
N THR A 194 -4.59 -3.83 1.37
CA THR A 194 -5.82 -3.28 1.98
C THR A 194 -6.84 -4.37 2.30
N ALA A 195 -6.76 -5.54 1.69
CA ALA A 195 -7.64 -6.67 1.96
C ALA A 195 -7.78 -7.00 3.46
N PRO A 196 -6.69 -7.01 4.28
CA PRO A 196 -6.81 -7.39 5.70
C PRO A 196 -7.68 -6.48 6.55
N VAL A 197 -7.93 -5.24 6.11
CA VAL A 197 -8.72 -4.27 6.86
C VAL A 197 -10.16 -4.17 6.36
N LEU A 198 -10.52 -4.86 5.27
CA LEU A 198 -11.84 -4.77 4.67
C LEU A 198 -12.96 -5.33 5.59
N PRO A 199 -12.86 -6.55 6.16
CA PRO A 199 -13.93 -7.10 6.99
C PRO A 199 -14.25 -6.23 8.20
N GLN A 200 -13.21 -5.76 8.89
CA GLN A 200 -13.37 -4.84 10.03
C GLN A 200 -14.01 -3.51 9.61
N GLY A 201 -13.60 -2.95 8.47
CA GLY A 201 -14.18 -1.71 7.96
C GLY A 201 -15.68 -1.86 7.66
N LEU A 202 -16.05 -2.97 7.01
CA LEU A 202 -17.46 -3.28 6.70
C LEU A 202 -18.29 -3.49 7.97
N LEU A 203 -17.75 -4.16 8.99
CA LEU A 203 -18.42 -4.34 10.28
C LEU A 203 -18.69 -2.99 10.96
N ILE A 204 -17.69 -2.12 11.03
CA ILE A 204 -17.83 -0.77 11.61
C ILE A 204 -18.94 0.03 10.90
N ILE A 205 -19.00 -0.06 9.57
CA ILE A 205 -20.00 0.64 8.77
C ILE A 205 -21.39 0.03 8.94
N SER A 206 -21.49 -1.31 9.03
CA SER A 206 -22.74 -2.00 9.32
C SER A 206 -23.33 -1.53 10.66
N GLU A 207 -22.54 -1.57 11.73
CA GLU A 207 -22.94 -1.10 13.06
C GLU A 207 -23.32 0.39 13.06
N TYR A 208 -22.58 1.21 12.33
CA TYR A 208 -22.85 2.64 12.23
C TYR A 208 -24.23 2.92 11.61
N PHE A 209 -24.55 2.31 10.46
CA PHE A 209 -25.82 2.51 9.79
C PHE A 209 -26.99 1.88 10.55
N ALA A 210 -26.79 0.73 11.21
CA ALA A 210 -27.79 0.13 12.11
C ALA A 210 -28.18 1.10 13.24
N ASN A 211 -27.19 1.70 13.90
CA ASN A 211 -27.42 2.69 14.97
C ASN A 211 -28.14 3.95 14.49
N LYS A 212 -28.03 4.27 13.19
CA LYS A 212 -28.72 5.39 12.54
C LYS A 212 -30.15 5.01 12.07
N GLY A 213 -30.52 3.74 12.13
CA GLY A 213 -31.80 3.22 11.63
C GLY A 213 -31.81 2.94 10.12
N ASP A 214 -30.66 2.99 9.44
CA ASP A 214 -30.50 2.57 8.05
C ASP A 214 -30.13 1.08 8.01
N TYR A 215 -31.15 0.24 8.19
CA TYR A 215 -30.99 -1.21 8.21
C TYR A 215 -30.66 -1.80 6.84
N GLU A 216 -31.04 -1.14 5.74
CA GLU A 216 -30.74 -1.60 4.38
C GLU A 216 -29.23 -1.57 4.12
N THR A 217 -28.60 -0.41 4.36
CA THR A 217 -27.15 -0.28 4.22
C THR A 217 -26.41 -1.16 5.23
N SER A 218 -26.93 -1.25 6.46
CA SER A 218 -26.37 -2.12 7.50
C SER A 218 -26.31 -3.58 7.08
N GLU A 219 -27.42 -4.14 6.60
CA GLU A 219 -27.50 -5.54 6.20
C GLU A 219 -26.69 -5.82 4.93
N LYS A 220 -26.62 -4.86 4.00
CA LYS A 220 -25.70 -4.95 2.85
C LYS A 220 -24.25 -5.07 3.31
N ALA A 221 -23.78 -4.17 4.17
CA ALA A 221 -22.41 -4.20 4.69
C ALA A 221 -22.14 -5.51 5.45
N LYS A 222 -23.09 -5.98 6.26
CA LYS A 222 -22.99 -7.24 7.01
C LYS A 222 -22.86 -8.48 6.11
N LYS A 223 -23.61 -8.56 5.01
CA LYS A 223 -23.44 -9.64 4.02
C LYS A 223 -22.03 -9.65 3.44
N LEU A 224 -21.49 -8.47 3.13
CA LEU A 224 -20.13 -8.34 2.61
C LEU A 224 -19.08 -8.76 3.66
N VAL A 225 -19.32 -8.53 4.97
CA VAL A 225 -18.42 -9.03 6.02
C VAL A 225 -18.22 -10.54 5.90
N GLU A 226 -19.30 -11.31 5.71
CA GLU A 226 -19.22 -12.77 5.58
C GLU A 226 -18.46 -13.19 4.32
N VAL A 227 -18.68 -12.52 3.18
CA VAL A 227 -17.95 -12.77 1.93
C VAL A 227 -16.46 -12.52 2.08
N PHE A 228 -16.09 -11.43 2.76
CA PHE A 228 -14.70 -10.98 2.88
C PHE A 228 -13.99 -11.52 4.11
N LYS A 229 -14.67 -12.28 4.98
CA LYS A 229 -14.10 -12.88 6.20
C LYS A 229 -12.80 -13.66 5.97
N LYS A 230 -12.63 -14.25 4.78
CA LYS A 230 -11.38 -14.93 4.36
C LYS A 230 -10.13 -14.04 4.38
N TYR A 231 -10.30 -12.72 4.32
CA TYR A 231 -9.22 -11.74 4.40
C TYR A 231 -8.99 -11.23 5.83
N ASP A 232 -9.78 -11.66 6.82
CA ASP A 232 -9.50 -11.32 8.21
C ASP A 232 -8.11 -11.87 8.60
N PRO A 233 -7.23 -11.07 9.24
CA PRO A 233 -5.91 -11.53 9.67
C PRO A 233 -5.93 -12.87 10.40
N ASP A 234 -6.91 -13.11 11.27
CA ASP A 234 -7.01 -14.36 12.04
C ASP A 234 -7.33 -15.56 11.16
N GLU A 235 -8.19 -15.37 10.14
CA GLU A 235 -8.54 -16.42 9.17
C GLU A 235 -7.41 -16.65 8.16
N MET A 236 -6.74 -15.59 7.72
CA MET A 236 -5.55 -15.69 6.87
C MET A 236 -4.42 -16.47 7.54
N ASP A 237 -4.18 -16.26 8.83
CA ASP A 237 -3.14 -16.97 9.57
C ASP A 237 -3.47 -18.44 9.78
N LYS A 238 -4.74 -18.78 10.04
CA LYS A 238 -5.21 -20.18 10.04
C LYS A 238 -5.00 -20.83 8.68
N ALA A 239 -5.40 -20.16 7.59
CA ALA A 239 -5.25 -20.67 6.24
C ALA A 239 -3.77 -20.92 5.86
N LYS A 240 -2.87 -19.97 6.17
CA LYS A 240 -1.43 -20.13 5.95
C LYS A 240 -0.85 -21.32 6.72
N LYS A 241 -1.30 -21.53 7.96
CA LYS A 241 -0.87 -22.68 8.76
C LYS A 241 -1.34 -24.00 8.16
N GLU A 242 -2.57 -24.05 7.65
CA GLU A 242 -3.11 -25.23 6.98
C GLU A 242 -2.40 -25.50 5.64
N GLU A 243 -2.11 -24.46 4.86
CA GLU A 243 -1.36 -24.59 3.60
C GLU A 243 0.06 -25.12 3.84
N ARG A 244 0.77 -24.61 4.85
CA ARG A 244 2.09 -25.14 5.25
C ARG A 244 2.00 -26.63 5.59
N ARG A 245 0.99 -27.03 6.38
CA ARG A 245 0.76 -28.43 6.73
C ARG A 245 0.47 -29.30 5.50
N LYS A 246 -0.33 -28.81 4.54
CA LYS A 246 -0.60 -29.52 3.28
C LYS A 246 0.68 -29.72 2.45
N LYS A 247 1.49 -28.67 2.30
CA LYS A 247 2.78 -28.74 1.60
C LYS A 247 3.77 -29.70 2.28
N GLU A 248 3.77 -29.75 3.61
CA GLU A 248 4.57 -30.71 4.38
C GLU A 248 4.11 -32.14 4.14
N LEU A 249 2.79 -32.40 4.15
CA LEU A 249 2.22 -33.72 3.86
C LEU A 249 2.46 -34.16 2.40
N GLU A 250 2.41 -33.23 1.45
CA GLU A 250 2.75 -33.51 0.04
C GLU A 250 4.22 -33.86 -0.12
N LYS A 251 5.13 -33.10 0.50
CA LYS A 251 6.55 -33.43 0.56
C LYS A 251 6.80 -34.79 1.21
N GLU A 252 6.11 -35.10 2.31
CA GLU A 252 6.25 -36.39 2.99
C GLU A 252 5.77 -37.55 2.10
N LYS A 253 4.68 -37.37 1.34
CA LYS A 253 4.21 -38.35 0.36
C LYS A 253 5.16 -38.52 -0.82
N GLU A 254 5.74 -37.42 -1.30
CA GLU A 254 6.72 -37.43 -2.39
C GLU A 254 8.01 -38.14 -1.94
N ILE A 255 8.50 -37.84 -0.74
CA ILE A 255 9.62 -38.54 -0.11
C ILE A 255 9.33 -40.03 0.05
N LYS A 256 8.14 -40.39 0.55
CA LYS A 256 7.75 -41.81 0.70
C LYS A 256 7.65 -42.56 -0.63
N ARG A 257 7.19 -41.90 -1.69
CA ARG A 257 7.21 -42.48 -3.05
C ARG A 257 8.64 -42.69 -3.55
N PHE A 258 9.51 -41.71 -3.34
CA PHE A 258 10.90 -41.79 -3.75
C PHE A 258 11.64 -42.97 -3.10
N TYR A 259 11.42 -43.20 -1.80
CA TYR A 259 12.01 -44.33 -1.09
C TYR A 259 11.32 -45.68 -1.35
N SER A 260 10.06 -45.71 -1.81
CA SER A 260 9.38 -46.98 -2.15
C SER A 260 9.68 -47.47 -3.57
N ASP A 261 10.20 -46.59 -4.43
CA ASP A 261 10.58 -46.94 -5.80
C ASP A 261 12.02 -47.49 -5.88
N ASP A 262 12.89 -47.19 -4.90
CA ASP A 262 14.27 -47.73 -4.80
C ASP A 262 14.34 -49.13 -4.17
N ASP A 263 13.31 -49.58 -3.46
CA ASP A 263 13.30 -50.88 -2.75
C ASP A 263 12.71 -52.05 -3.58
N ASN A 264 12.36 -51.84 -4.86
CA ASN A 264 11.78 -52.87 -5.74
C ASN A 264 12.72 -53.41 -6.84
N ASP A 265 13.99 -53.00 -6.88
CA ASP A 265 14.95 -53.43 -7.90
C ASP A 265 15.91 -54.58 -7.44
N ASP A 266 15.72 -55.16 -6.25
CA ASP A 266 16.61 -56.20 -5.68
C ASP A 266 15.93 -57.56 -5.38
N GLU A 267 14.81 -57.90 -6.03
CA GLU A 267 14.27 -59.28 -6.02
C GLU A 267 13.87 -59.76 -7.45
N GLU A 268 14.86 -60.16 -8.27
CA GLU A 268 14.80 -61.33 -9.19
C GLU A 268 16.17 -61.71 -9.79
#